data_AF-A0A843J7S6-F1
#
_entry.id   AF-A0A843J7S6-F1
#
_cell.length_a   1.000
_cell.length_b   1.000
_cell.length_c   1.000
_cell.angle_alpha   90.00
_cell.angle_beta   90.00
_cell.angle_gamma   90.00
#
_symmetry.space_group_name_H-M   'P 1'
#
loop_
_entity.id
_entity.type
_entity.pdbx_description
1 polymer ?
#
loop_
_entity_poly.entity_id
_entity_poly.type
_entity_poly.pdbx_seq_one_letter_code
_entity_poly.pdbx_strand_id
1 'polypeptide(L)'
;MRDLVNLYFKGHNIVNHHVSSFNDFLATENNPNSRMQRIVDDVSVQPDGIDHGIIRIDVDKDSRDGRHLIIRVGRNRGADGKVELQSPPTIHVGKADSFDQNK
;
A
#
# COMPACT_ATOMS: atom_id res chain seq x y z
N MET A 1 24.35 -28.49 26.02
CA MET A 1 24.41 -27.22 25.28
C MET A 1 23.59 -27.26 23.99
N ARG A 2 23.72 -28.31 23.15
CA ARG A 2 22.85 -28.51 21.96
C ARG A 2 21.35 -28.63 22.28
N ASP A 3 20.97 -29.24 23.40
CA ASP A 3 19.54 -29.42 23.74
C ASP A 3 18.84 -28.13 24.17
N LEU A 4 19.53 -27.22 24.86
CA LEU A 4 19.00 -25.89 25.21
C LEU A 4 18.83 -25.01 23.97
N VAL A 5 19.79 -25.10 23.04
CA VAL A 5 19.74 -24.43 21.74
C VAL A 5 18.59 -24.96 20.91
N ASN A 6 18.42 -26.28 20.85
CA ASN A 6 17.28 -26.90 20.16
C ASN A 6 15.95 -26.52 20.80
N LEU A 7 15.83 -26.47 22.14
CA LEU A 7 14.60 -26.05 22.81
C LEU A 7 14.25 -24.58 22.49
N TYR A 8 15.26 -23.71 22.46
CA TYR A 8 15.11 -22.29 22.13
C TYR A 8 14.66 -22.08 20.67
N PHE A 9 15.25 -22.80 19.72
CA PHE A 9 14.88 -22.75 18.30
C PHE A 9 13.56 -23.49 17.98
N LYS A 10 13.16 -24.48 18.79
CA LYS A 10 11.86 -25.17 18.64
C LYS A 10 10.70 -24.30 19.12
N GLY A 11 10.93 -23.44 20.11
CA GLY A 11 9.96 -22.45 20.61
C GLY A 11 9.92 -21.16 19.78
N HIS A 12 11.06 -20.70 19.29
CA HIS A 12 11.16 -19.54 18.41
C HIS A 12 11.09 -19.99 16.96
N ASN A 13 9.85 -20.20 16.50
CA ASN A 13 9.53 -20.47 15.10
C ASN A 13 9.67 -19.17 14.27
N ILE A 14 10.87 -18.57 14.31
CA ILE A 14 11.26 -17.29 13.71
C ILE A 14 10.92 -17.28 12.23
N VAL A 15 11.15 -18.40 11.55
CA VAL A 15 10.79 -18.59 10.14
C VAL A 15 9.28 -18.46 9.95
N ASN A 16 8.46 -19.12 10.77
CA ASN A 16 7.00 -18.98 10.69
C ASN A 16 6.55 -17.54 10.98
N HIS A 17 7.18 -16.85 11.93
CA HIS A 17 6.88 -15.44 12.20
C HIS A 17 7.22 -14.53 11.02
N HIS A 18 8.37 -14.74 10.37
CA HIS A 18 8.76 -14.02 9.16
C HIS A 18 7.83 -14.30 7.99
N VAL A 19 7.45 -15.56 7.77
CA VAL A 19 6.49 -15.94 6.72
C VAL A 19 5.13 -15.32 6.97
N SER A 20 4.64 -15.34 8.21
CA SER A 20 3.38 -14.68 8.59
C SER A 20 3.46 -13.18 8.34
N SER A 21 4.52 -12.53 8.80
CA SER A 21 4.72 -11.08 8.63
C SER A 21 4.80 -10.68 7.15
N PHE A 22 5.44 -11.53 6.33
CA PHE A 22 5.54 -11.32 4.89
C PHE A 22 4.16 -11.47 4.21
N ASN A 23 3.40 -12.50 4.54
CA ASN A 23 2.05 -12.69 4.01
C ASN A 23 1.09 -11.56 4.42
N ASP A 24 1.21 -11.06 5.65
CA ASP A 24 0.44 -9.91 6.14
C ASP A 24 0.81 -8.60 5.42
N PHE A 25 2.04 -8.52 4.89
CA PHE A 25 2.52 -7.37 4.16
C PHE A 25 2.00 -7.34 2.72
N LEU A 26 1.93 -8.48 2.04
CA LEU A 26 1.55 -8.55 0.62
C LEU A 26 0.08 -8.21 0.38
N ALA A 27 -0.16 -7.30 -0.57
CA ALA A 27 -1.49 -7.03 -1.11
C ALA A 27 -1.93 -8.17 -2.03
N THR A 28 -2.93 -8.94 -1.59
CA THR A 28 -3.53 -10.06 -2.34
C THR A 28 -5.04 -9.95 -2.30
N GLU A 29 -5.77 -10.65 -3.16
CA GLU A 29 -7.24 -10.64 -3.15
C GLU A 29 -7.82 -11.11 -1.80
N ASN A 30 -7.14 -12.05 -1.14
CA ASN A 30 -7.53 -12.56 0.18
C ASN A 30 -7.05 -11.67 1.34
N ASN A 31 -6.17 -10.70 1.08
CA ASN A 31 -5.67 -9.71 2.03
C ASN A 31 -5.71 -8.29 1.41
N PRO A 32 -6.91 -7.73 1.17
CA PRO A 32 -7.06 -6.43 0.52
C PRO A 32 -6.60 -5.27 1.43
N ASN A 33 -6.56 -5.50 2.75
CA ASN A 33 -6.10 -4.52 3.74
C ASN A 33 -4.70 -4.86 4.27
N SER A 34 -3.81 -5.26 3.37
CA SER A 34 -2.42 -5.56 3.71
C SER A 34 -1.65 -4.32 4.17
N ARG A 35 -0.52 -4.53 4.86
CA ARG A 35 0.34 -3.40 5.26
C ARG A 35 0.84 -2.59 4.07
N MET A 36 1.13 -3.25 2.94
CA MET A 36 1.54 -2.56 1.71
C MET A 36 0.45 -1.63 1.18
N GLN A 37 -0.81 -2.08 1.17
CA GLN A 37 -1.91 -1.24 0.72
C GLN A 37 -2.13 -0.03 1.63
N ARG A 38 -2.05 -0.24 2.96
CA ARG A 38 -2.17 0.87 3.93
C ARG A 38 -1.11 1.94 3.73
N ILE A 39 0.15 1.54 3.50
CA ILE A 39 1.24 2.48 3.23
C ILE A 39 0.88 3.36 2.04
N VAL A 40 0.43 2.78 0.93
CA VAL A 40 0.11 3.55 -0.27
C VAL A 40 -1.13 4.41 -0.13
N ASP A 41 -2.13 3.93 0.60
CA ASP A 41 -3.29 4.75 0.92
C ASP A 41 -2.91 5.99 1.77
N ASP A 42 -1.91 5.87 2.65
CA ASP A 42 -1.50 6.93 3.58
C ASP A 42 -0.41 7.87 3.05
N VAL A 43 0.26 7.52 1.94
CA VAL A 43 1.28 8.38 1.30
C VAL A 43 0.69 9.75 0.98
N SER A 44 1.31 10.80 1.52
CA SER A 44 1.04 12.19 1.16
C SER A 44 2.32 12.85 0.67
N VAL A 45 2.21 13.67 -0.37
CA VAL A 45 3.34 14.44 -0.92
C VAL A 45 3.42 15.84 -0.31
N GLN A 46 2.35 16.30 0.37
CA GLN A 46 2.30 17.64 0.95
C GLN A 46 2.30 17.58 2.48
N PRO A 47 3.13 18.38 3.17
CA PRO A 47 3.23 18.38 4.64
C PRO A 47 1.95 18.86 5.34
N ASP A 48 1.12 19.65 4.66
CA ASP A 48 -0.06 20.30 5.25
C ASP A 48 -1.39 19.78 4.65
N GLY A 49 -1.32 18.79 3.77
CA GLY A 49 -2.47 18.28 3.03
C GLY A 49 -3.28 17.27 3.84
N ILE A 50 -4.56 17.57 4.10
CA ILE A 50 -5.56 16.63 4.62
C ILE A 50 -5.79 15.44 3.65
N ASP A 51 -5.39 15.62 2.39
CA ASP A 51 -5.63 14.70 1.29
C ASP A 51 -4.50 13.67 1.11
N HIS A 52 -4.49 12.65 1.95
CA HIS A 52 -3.65 11.46 1.76
C HIS A 52 -3.97 10.76 0.44
N GLY A 53 -2.94 10.36 -0.31
CA GLY A 53 -3.06 9.73 -1.62
C GLY A 53 -3.35 10.72 -2.76
N ILE A 54 -3.21 12.03 -2.55
CA ILE A 54 -3.38 13.03 -3.62
C ILE A 54 -2.09 13.80 -3.86
N ILE A 55 -1.59 13.72 -5.09
CA ILE A 55 -0.47 14.51 -5.60
C ILE A 55 -1.05 15.60 -6.48
N ARG A 56 -1.03 16.84 -5.99
CA ARG A 56 -1.38 18.01 -6.80
C ARG A 56 -0.11 18.50 -7.50
N ILE A 57 -0.16 18.56 -8.83
CA ILE A 57 0.90 19.13 -9.66
C ILE A 57 0.37 20.40 -10.30
N ASP A 58 1.07 21.50 -10.04
CA ASP A 58 0.82 22.77 -10.70
C ASP A 58 1.49 22.72 -12.07
N VAL A 59 0.68 22.62 -13.13
CA VAL A 59 1.19 22.36 -14.48
C VAL A 59 1.78 23.63 -15.12
N ASP A 60 1.55 24.82 -14.57
CA ASP A 60 2.24 26.06 -14.96
C ASP A 60 2.15 27.12 -13.87
N LYS A 61 3.24 27.85 -13.63
CA LYS A 61 3.19 29.14 -12.90
C LYS A 61 2.50 30.26 -13.71
N ASP A 62 2.43 30.12 -15.03
CA ASP A 62 1.97 31.15 -15.97
C ASP A 62 0.62 30.86 -16.65
N SER A 63 0.00 29.70 -16.38
CA SER A 63 -1.36 29.43 -16.84
C SER A 63 -2.35 30.23 -16.02
N ARG A 64 -2.81 31.36 -16.58
CA ARG A 64 -3.85 32.26 -16.05
C ARG A 64 -5.23 31.61 -15.82
N ASP A 65 -5.32 30.29 -15.85
CA ASP A 65 -6.55 29.50 -15.81
C ASP A 65 -6.60 28.49 -14.65
N GLY A 66 -5.66 28.56 -13.69
CA GLY A 66 -5.77 27.84 -12.41
C GLY A 66 -5.92 26.31 -12.51
N ARG A 67 -5.44 25.71 -13.60
CA ARG A 67 -5.61 24.28 -13.85
C ARG A 67 -4.60 23.49 -13.02
N HIS A 68 -5.07 22.82 -11.99
CA HIS A 68 -4.29 21.89 -11.19
C HIS A 68 -4.51 20.46 -11.70
N LEU A 69 -3.42 19.71 -11.89
CA LEU A 69 -3.50 18.28 -12.14
C LEU A 69 -3.56 17.56 -10.79
N ILE A 70 -4.60 16.74 -10.60
CA ILE A 70 -4.81 15.96 -9.39
C ILE A 70 -4.53 14.50 -9.73
N ILE A 71 -3.38 13.98 -9.29
CA ILE A 71 -3.07 12.55 -9.38
C ILE A 71 -3.49 11.90 -8.07
N ARG A 72 -4.37 10.91 -8.16
CA ARG A 72 -4.73 10.08 -7.01
C ARG A 72 -3.94 8.78 -7.02
N VAL A 73 -3.41 8.43 -5.86
CA VAL A 73 -2.66 7.21 -5.60
C VAL A 73 -3.36 6.45 -4.46
N GLY A 74 -3.60 5.15 -4.65
CA GLY A 74 -4.30 4.31 -3.67
C GLY A 74 -5.81 4.20 -3.88
N ARG A 75 -6.50 3.62 -2.89
CA ARG A 75 -7.94 3.30 -2.96
C ARG A 75 -8.84 4.54 -2.90
N ASN A 76 -10.09 4.36 -3.32
CA ASN A 76 -11.06 5.45 -3.25
C ASN A 76 -11.42 5.77 -1.79
N ARG A 77 -11.33 7.04 -1.41
CA ARG A 77 -11.81 7.57 -0.14
C ARG A 77 -13.26 8.06 -0.28
N GLY A 78 -14.11 7.70 0.68
CA GLY A 78 -15.48 8.16 0.76
C GLY A 78 -15.58 9.65 1.14
N ALA A 79 -16.81 10.17 1.22
CA ALA A 79 -17.07 11.56 1.64
C ALA A 79 -16.60 11.88 3.07
N ASP A 80 -16.36 10.85 3.89
CA ASP A 80 -15.83 10.92 5.23
C ASP A 80 -14.29 10.88 5.29
N GLY A 81 -13.62 10.87 4.13
CA GLY A 81 -12.16 10.80 4.01
C GLY A 81 -11.56 9.42 4.34
N LYS A 82 -12.39 8.43 4.66
CA LYS A 82 -11.94 7.07 4.99
C LYS A 82 -11.83 6.22 3.74
N VAL A 83 -10.84 5.34 3.76
CA VAL A 83 -10.67 4.32 2.73
C VAL A 83 -11.57 3.14 3.03
N GLU A 84 -12.26 2.62 2.02
CA GLU A 84 -12.97 1.36 2.14
C GLU A 84 -11.98 0.19 2.21
N LEU A 85 -11.85 -0.42 3.37
CA LEU A 85 -10.84 -1.47 3.62
C LEU A 85 -11.09 -2.76 2.82
N GLN A 86 -12.32 -2.96 2.34
CA GLN A 86 -12.73 -4.11 1.53
C GLN A 86 -12.60 -3.86 0.03
N SER A 87 -12.32 -2.62 -0.39
CA SER A 87 -12.04 -2.35 -1.80
C SER A 87 -10.80 -3.13 -2.26
N PRO A 88 -10.77 -3.61 -3.52
CA PRO A 88 -9.65 -4.35 -4.06
C PRO A 88 -8.32 -3.59 -3.87
N PRO A 89 -7.20 -4.30 -3.66
CA PRO A 89 -5.90 -3.67 -3.58
C PRO A 89 -5.58 -2.99 -4.92
N THR A 90 -4.93 -1.82 -4.86
CA THR A 90 -4.50 -1.07 -6.05
C THR A 90 -3.08 -1.42 -6.49
N ILE A 91 -2.41 -2.28 -5.72
CA ILE A 91 -1.04 -2.71 -5.94
C ILE A 91 -1.04 -4.22 -6.04
N HIS A 92 -0.34 -4.72 -7.04
CA HIS A 92 -0.18 -6.15 -7.24
C HIS A 92 1.31 -6.47 -7.28
N VAL A 93 1.69 -7.52 -6.56
CA VAL A 93 3.04 -8.07 -6.61
C VAL A 93 2.99 -9.32 -7.47
N GLY A 94 3.63 -9.29 -8.63
CA GLY A 94 3.62 -10.39 -9.60
C GLY A 94 4.81 -10.30 -10.55
N LYS A 95 4.90 -11.24 -11.50
CA LYS A 95 5.88 -11.12 -12.59
C LYS A 95 5.48 -9.94 -13.49
N ALA A 96 6.47 -9.17 -13.93
CA ALA A 96 6.27 -7.96 -14.73
C ALA A 96 5.45 -8.20 -16.02
N ASP A 97 5.46 -9.43 -16.54
CA ASP A 97 4.90 -9.79 -17.85
C ASP A 97 3.39 -10.08 -17.86
N SER A 98 2.67 -9.92 -16.74
CA SER A 98 1.22 -10.22 -16.68
C SER A 98 0.29 -9.00 -16.77
N PHE A 99 0.82 -7.79 -17.02
CA PHE A 99 -0.02 -6.62 -17.34
C PHE A 99 -0.31 -6.59 -18.85
N ASP A 100 -1.04 -7.60 -19.32
CA ASP A 100 -1.46 -7.68 -20.72
C ASP A 100 -2.77 -6.90 -20.95
N GLN A 101 -2.59 -5.70 -21.50
CA GLN A 101 -3.41 -4.95 -22.46
C GLN A 101 -4.86 -5.34 -22.74
N ASN A 102 -5.74 -5.42 -21.75
CA ASN A 102 -7.19 -5.36 -22.03
C ASN A 102 -7.93 -4.50 -21.00
N LYS A 103 -7.93 -3.19 -21.24
CA LYS A 103 -9.03 -2.31 -20.83
C LYS A 103 -9.16 -1.15 -21.81
#